data_AF-A0A511Z8N1-F1
#
_entry.id   AF-A0A511Z8N1-F1
#
_cell.length_a   1.000
_cell.length_b   1.000
_cell.length_c   1.000
_cell.angle_alpha   90.00
_cell.angle_beta   90.00
_cell.angle_gamma   90.00
#
_symmetry.space_group_name_H-M   'P 1'
#
loop_
_entity.id
_entity.type
_entity.pdbx_description
1 polymer ?
#
loop_
_entity_poly.entity_id
_entity_poly.type
_entity_poly.pdbx_seq_one_letter_code
_entity_poly.pdbx_strand_id
1 'polypeptide(L)'
;MAVRMMRLVICFAAILVIGIGIQQSKASASSSDSIIKIFLNTGELNTKTPAKVKNGTTFVPARAVFESLGMKIVWEPKKQLLTVKDNERTITLIVGEKTAKVNGKTVTLEAPAENIDGALQVPLHLVGDATGAIVYWDPYVAEVSILTTKFMKDNNINKAELDKQVKEYLAAKAKEEAAKKKEDAKPKVTKKPKTPVDLGKLNGMYVGFRSDFGGYECGGMCWDMYTFLPNKKVLIGPPANGGPETIDCKKEKCLSYSISKGQLKLSNGKSMPIKKTKNGFLEINSIALTKVEPVPKGTTFNNTYTFMGYSGLIGVTPAANSWTYKLTLSKNGTFELSGISIGSFAANSNPSTHTSHSGKEEKGKYKIQNNTITMTGSDGKVHKALFFMHDSDVEDIQVGLRNYYVK
;
A
#
# COMPACT_ATOMS: atom_id res chain seq x y z
N MET A 1 11.11 -50.29 -8.84
CA MET A 1 10.48 -49.66 -7.64
C MET A 1 10.74 -48.16 -7.49
N ALA A 2 11.65 -47.54 -8.26
CA ALA A 2 11.97 -46.11 -8.14
C ALA A 2 11.08 -45.13 -8.95
N VAL A 3 10.14 -45.61 -9.76
CA VAL A 3 9.25 -44.75 -10.59
C VAL A 3 7.86 -44.55 -9.96
N ARG A 4 7.59 -45.18 -8.81
CA ARG A 4 6.29 -45.14 -8.14
C ARG A 4 6.21 -44.19 -6.93
N MET A 5 7.36 -43.70 -6.45
CA MET A 5 7.43 -42.73 -5.34
C MET A 5 7.43 -41.27 -5.83
N MET A 6 7.77 -41.02 -7.09
CA MET A 6 7.83 -39.66 -7.69
C MET A 6 6.46 -39.13 -8.16
N ARG A 7 5.39 -39.92 -7.99
CA ARG A 7 4.00 -39.49 -8.21
C ARG A 7 3.22 -39.21 -6.91
N LEU A 8 3.79 -39.50 -5.74
CA LEU A 8 3.08 -39.32 -4.47
C LEU A 8 3.21 -37.92 -3.85
N VAL A 9 4.12 -37.08 -4.34
CA VAL A 9 4.27 -35.69 -3.85
C VAL A 9 3.52 -34.67 -4.73
N ILE A 10 3.05 -35.09 -5.91
CA ILE A 10 2.38 -34.18 -6.89
C ILE A 10 0.87 -34.49 -7.03
N CYS A 11 0.33 -35.53 -6.39
CA CYS A 11 -1.06 -35.97 -6.57
C CYS A 11 -2.00 -35.74 -5.36
N PHE A 12 -1.71 -34.84 -4.44
CA PHE A 12 -2.69 -34.34 -3.45
C PHE A 12 -3.22 -32.93 -3.77
N ALA A 13 -3.29 -32.60 -5.06
CA ALA A 13 -3.93 -31.40 -5.56
C ALA A 13 -4.78 -31.70 -6.81
N ALA A 14 -5.64 -32.72 -6.75
CA ALA A 14 -6.76 -32.83 -7.68
C ALA A 14 -7.82 -33.80 -7.12
N ILE A 15 -9.08 -33.34 -7.16
CA ILE A 15 -10.34 -34.04 -6.84
C ILE A 15 -10.61 -34.04 -5.32
N LEU A 16 -11.50 -33.18 -4.78
CA LEU A 16 -12.94 -33.25 -5.05
C LEU A 16 -13.59 -31.86 -4.84
N VAL A 17 -14.18 -31.32 -5.91
CA VAL A 17 -15.23 -30.29 -5.85
C VAL A 17 -16.56 -31.03 -5.94
N ILE A 18 -17.26 -31.19 -4.81
CA ILE A 18 -18.73 -31.22 -4.74
C ILE A 18 -19.10 -30.55 -3.41
N GLY A 19 -19.91 -29.49 -3.49
CA GLY A 19 -19.99 -28.44 -2.47
C GLY A 19 -20.80 -28.75 -1.22
N ILE A 20 -20.60 -27.89 -0.22
CA ILE A 20 -21.63 -27.23 0.61
C ILE A 20 -21.01 -25.88 1.02
N GLY A 21 -21.78 -24.81 0.88
CA GLY A 21 -21.33 -23.45 1.13
C GLY A 21 -20.93 -23.21 2.57
N ILE A 22 -19.72 -22.70 2.76
CA ILE A 22 -19.34 -21.88 3.90
C ILE A 22 -18.63 -20.67 3.32
N GLN A 23 -19.22 -19.49 3.50
CA GLN A 23 -18.59 -18.22 3.19
C GLN A 23 -17.33 -18.09 4.05
N GLN A 24 -16.15 -18.22 3.44
CA GLN A 24 -14.91 -17.80 4.08
C GLN A 24 -14.65 -16.35 3.69
N SER A 25 -14.71 -15.50 4.71
CA SER A 25 -14.34 -14.09 4.70
C SER A 25 -13.01 -13.91 3.98
N LYS A 26 -13.03 -13.16 2.87
CA LYS A 26 -11.81 -12.71 2.21
C LYS A 26 -11.12 -11.73 3.15
N ALA A 27 -10.14 -12.22 3.90
CA ALA A 27 -9.18 -11.37 4.57
C ALA A 27 -8.39 -10.61 3.49
N SER A 28 -8.70 -9.34 3.31
CA SER A 28 -7.84 -8.42 2.57
C SER A 28 -6.52 -8.31 3.34
N ALA A 29 -5.44 -8.80 2.75
CA ALA A 29 -4.09 -8.55 3.23
C ALA A 29 -3.77 -7.06 3.03
N SER A 30 -4.15 -6.26 4.02
CA SER A 30 -3.50 -4.98 4.31
C SER A 30 -2.02 -5.25 4.56
N SER A 31 -1.13 -4.35 4.13
CA SER A 31 0.30 -4.36 4.45
C SER A 31 0.51 -4.05 5.95
N SER A 32 0.06 -4.96 6.81
CA SER A 32 0.58 -5.13 8.16
C SER A 32 2.00 -5.69 8.06
N ASP A 33 2.85 -5.39 9.03
CA ASP A 33 4.11 -6.12 9.28
C ASP A 33 3.87 -7.64 9.25
N SER A 34 3.94 -8.25 8.07
CA SER A 34 3.88 -9.69 7.92
C SER A 34 5.19 -10.22 8.48
N ILE A 35 5.10 -10.94 9.60
CA ILE A 35 6.24 -11.63 10.20
C ILE A 35 6.86 -12.51 9.13
N ILE A 36 8.08 -12.17 8.72
CA ILE A 36 8.81 -12.96 7.73
C ILE A 36 9.21 -14.27 8.38
N LYS A 37 8.66 -15.37 7.87
CA LYS A 37 9.01 -16.71 8.32
C LYS A 37 10.32 -17.14 7.68
N ILE A 38 11.15 -17.85 8.42
CA ILE A 38 12.41 -18.39 7.92
C ILE A 38 12.32 -19.91 7.95
N PHE A 39 12.57 -20.57 6.83
CA PHE A 39 12.64 -22.01 6.72
C PHE A 39 14.08 -22.44 6.44
N LEU A 40 14.58 -23.36 7.24
CA LEU A 40 15.83 -24.06 6.99
C LEU A 40 15.49 -25.47 6.48
N ASN A 41 15.86 -25.74 5.24
CA ASN A 41 15.40 -26.90 4.49
C ASN A 41 13.86 -26.94 4.47
N THR A 42 13.23 -27.85 5.22
CA THR A 42 11.78 -27.96 5.35
C THR A 42 11.26 -27.53 6.73
N GLY A 43 12.13 -27.15 7.66
CA GLY A 43 11.77 -26.80 9.04
C GLY A 43 11.66 -25.29 9.24
N GLU A 44 10.56 -24.82 9.83
CA GLU A 44 10.41 -23.42 10.24
C GLU A 44 11.36 -23.11 11.41
N LEU A 45 12.17 -22.06 11.27
CA LEU A 45 13.02 -21.53 12.33
C LEU A 45 12.24 -20.50 13.13
N ASN A 46 12.00 -20.81 14.41
CA ASN A 46 11.40 -19.85 15.32
C ASN A 46 12.45 -18.83 15.78
N THR A 47 12.29 -17.59 15.33
CA THR A 47 13.21 -16.49 15.67
C THR A 47 12.57 -15.53 16.66
N LYS A 48 13.29 -15.19 17.74
CA LYS A 48 12.84 -14.17 18.71
C LYS A 48 12.62 -12.79 18.08
N THR A 49 13.43 -12.45 17.08
CA THR A 49 13.30 -11.24 16.28
C THR A 49 13.06 -11.67 14.84
N PRO A 50 11.97 -11.24 14.18
CA PRO A 50 11.66 -11.66 12.83
C PRO A 50 12.69 -11.12 11.83
N ALA A 51 12.80 -11.78 10.67
CA ALA A 51 13.50 -11.21 9.53
C ALA A 51 12.77 -9.94 9.04
N LYS A 52 13.50 -9.07 8.35
CA LYS A 52 12.95 -7.81 7.82
C LYS A 52 13.46 -7.52 6.41
N VAL A 53 12.66 -6.82 5.62
CA VAL A 53 13.15 -6.21 4.38
C VAL A 53 13.40 -4.73 4.65
N LYS A 54 14.61 -4.25 4.38
CA LYS A 54 15.00 -2.84 4.50
C LYS A 54 15.76 -2.42 3.25
N ASN A 55 15.32 -1.34 2.59
CA ASN A 55 15.92 -0.79 1.37
C ASN A 55 16.13 -1.84 0.25
N GLY A 56 15.18 -2.76 0.09
CA GLY A 56 15.25 -3.83 -0.92
C GLY A 56 16.19 -4.99 -0.58
N THR A 57 16.85 -4.95 0.58
CA THR A 57 17.66 -6.06 1.11
C THR A 57 16.86 -6.83 2.16
N THR A 58 16.86 -8.16 2.06
CA THR A 58 16.28 -9.03 3.07
C THR A 58 17.31 -9.31 4.16
N PHE A 59 16.97 -8.98 5.39
CA PHE A 59 17.77 -9.13 6.59
C PHE A 59 17.25 -10.29 7.42
N VAL A 60 18.18 -11.13 7.88
CA VAL A 60 17.87 -12.29 8.75
C VAL A 60 18.66 -12.25 10.06
N PRO A 61 18.11 -12.75 11.18
CA PRO A 61 18.80 -12.73 12.46
C PRO A 61 20.02 -13.64 12.40
N ALA A 62 21.21 -13.04 12.48
CA ALA A 62 22.48 -13.76 12.27
C ALA A 62 22.60 -14.94 13.24
N ARG A 63 22.25 -14.73 14.51
CA ARG A 63 22.33 -15.78 15.53
C ARG A 63 21.47 -17.00 15.19
N ALA A 64 20.18 -16.77 14.97
CA ALA A 64 19.24 -17.87 14.73
C ALA A 64 19.60 -18.68 13.49
N VAL A 65 19.98 -18.01 12.40
CA VAL A 65 20.32 -18.67 11.14
C VAL A 65 21.63 -19.45 11.24
N PHE A 66 22.72 -18.83 11.69
CA PHE A 66 24.03 -19.50 11.72
C PHE A 66 24.12 -20.61 12.77
N GLU A 67 23.48 -20.46 13.94
CA GLU A 67 23.42 -21.55 14.94
C GLU A 67 22.61 -22.73 14.40
N SER A 68 21.50 -22.47 13.70
CA SER A 68 20.67 -23.52 13.09
C SER A 68 21.40 -24.25 11.94
N LEU A 69 22.39 -23.59 11.33
CA LEU A 69 23.34 -24.20 10.38
C LEU A 69 24.50 -24.94 11.06
N GLY A 70 24.49 -25.06 12.39
CA GLY A 70 25.51 -25.77 13.17
C GLY A 70 26.80 -24.99 13.39
N MET A 71 26.81 -23.68 13.12
CA MET A 71 28.00 -22.83 13.27
C MET A 71 28.06 -22.22 14.66
N LYS A 72 29.28 -22.10 15.20
CA LYS A 72 29.55 -21.44 16.48
C LYS A 72 29.70 -19.94 16.26
N ILE A 73 29.04 -19.16 17.12
CA ILE A 73 29.07 -17.72 17.09
C ILE A 73 29.89 -17.17 18.25
N VAL A 74 30.77 -16.23 17.93
CA VAL A 74 31.56 -15.44 18.89
C VAL A 74 31.31 -13.97 18.60
N TRP A 75 30.89 -13.23 19.62
CA TRP A 75 30.62 -11.79 19.53
C TRP A 75 31.63 -11.02 20.38
N GLU A 76 32.35 -10.09 19.76
CA GLU A 76 33.28 -9.17 20.44
C GLU A 76 32.68 -7.75 20.48
N PRO A 77 31.95 -7.37 21.55
CA PRO A 77 31.19 -6.13 21.58
C PRO A 77 32.05 -4.87 21.44
N LYS A 78 33.28 -4.87 21.98
CA LYS A 78 34.20 -3.73 21.90
C LYS A 78 34.61 -3.40 20.46
N LYS A 79 34.67 -4.41 19.59
CA LYS A 79 35.06 -4.28 18.18
C LYS A 79 33.85 -4.29 17.24
N GLN A 80 32.64 -4.49 17.78
CA GLN A 80 31.44 -4.78 17.01
C GLN A 80 31.67 -5.92 15.99
N LEU A 81 32.48 -6.91 16.37
CA LEU A 81 32.95 -7.97 15.48
C LEU A 81 32.17 -9.25 15.77
N LEU A 82 31.49 -9.75 14.75
CA LEU A 82 30.87 -11.06 14.73
C LEU A 82 31.82 -12.03 14.03
N THR A 83 32.18 -13.11 14.72
CA THR A 83 32.87 -14.25 14.14
C THR A 83 31.97 -15.48 14.19
N VAL A 84 31.74 -16.10 13.04
CA VAL A 84 30.95 -17.33 12.90
C VAL A 84 31.83 -18.40 12.28
N LYS A 85 31.90 -19.59 12.87
CA LYS A 85 32.76 -20.66 12.35
C LYS A 85 32.22 -22.06 12.58
N ASP A 86 32.58 -22.96 11.69
CA ASP A 86 32.48 -24.41 11.86
C ASP A 86 33.81 -25.07 11.50
N ASN A 87 33.83 -26.38 11.21
CA ASN A 87 35.05 -27.10 10.87
C ASN A 87 35.61 -26.74 9.49
N GLU A 88 34.80 -26.15 8.61
CA GLU A 88 35.13 -25.91 7.20
C GLU A 88 35.23 -24.41 6.88
N ARG A 89 34.53 -23.56 7.64
CA ARG A 89 34.24 -22.18 7.28
C ARG A 89 34.46 -21.23 8.44
N THR A 90 34.98 -20.04 8.14
CA THR A 90 35.10 -18.92 9.07
C THR A 90 34.61 -17.64 8.41
N ILE A 91 33.68 -16.96 9.07
CA ILE A 91 33.04 -15.74 8.63
C ILE A 91 33.31 -14.68 9.69
N THR A 92 33.86 -13.54 9.28
CA THR A 92 34.04 -12.39 10.18
C THR A 92 33.43 -11.16 9.56
N LEU A 93 32.60 -10.44 10.31
CA LEU A 93 31.99 -9.20 9.87
C LEU A 93 31.94 -8.17 11.00
N ILE A 94 32.12 -6.91 10.66
CA ILE A 94 32.02 -5.78 11.58
C ILE A 94 30.69 -5.08 11.33
N VAL A 95 29.94 -4.82 12.39
CA VAL A 95 28.63 -4.15 12.27
C VAL A 95 28.82 -2.74 11.70
N GLY A 96 27.98 -2.39 10.73
CA GLY A 96 28.06 -1.10 10.01
C GLY A 96 29.01 -1.10 8.80
N GLU A 97 29.87 -2.11 8.63
CA GLU A 97 30.72 -2.22 7.45
C GLU A 97 30.01 -2.94 6.29
N LYS A 98 30.27 -2.47 5.06
CA LYS A 98 29.79 -3.12 3.82
C LYS A 98 30.69 -4.27 3.36
N THR A 99 31.57 -4.74 4.21
CA THR A 99 32.51 -5.83 3.91
C THR A 99 32.46 -6.89 4.98
N ALA A 100 32.54 -8.14 4.56
CA ALA A 100 32.79 -9.28 5.45
C ALA A 100 34.00 -10.06 4.93
N LYS A 101 34.57 -10.93 5.75
CA LYS A 101 35.53 -11.94 5.29
C LYS A 101 34.91 -13.31 5.41
N VAL A 102 34.95 -14.07 4.32
CA VAL A 102 34.54 -15.48 4.25
C VAL A 102 35.78 -16.29 3.91
N ASN A 103 36.20 -17.16 4.80
CA ASN A 103 37.42 -17.97 4.69
C ASN A 103 38.67 -17.12 4.36
N GLY A 104 38.77 -15.96 5.02
CA GLY A 104 39.86 -15.01 4.83
C GLY A 104 39.73 -14.11 3.58
N LYS A 105 38.81 -14.40 2.65
CA LYS A 105 38.56 -13.58 1.46
C LYS A 105 37.54 -12.49 1.76
N THR A 106 37.84 -11.25 1.38
CA THR A 106 36.90 -10.14 1.51
C THR A 106 35.76 -10.28 0.51
N VAL A 107 34.52 -10.18 1.01
CA VAL A 107 33.29 -10.13 0.23
C VAL A 107 32.60 -8.79 0.48
N THR A 108 32.02 -8.21 -0.57
CA THR A 108 31.25 -6.97 -0.47
C THR A 108 29.78 -7.31 -0.21
N LEU A 109 29.19 -6.65 0.77
CA LEU A 109 27.79 -6.82 1.14
C LEU A 109 26.91 -5.81 0.39
N GLU A 110 25.71 -6.24 0.00
CA GLU A 110 24.68 -5.36 -0.57
C GLU A 110 24.21 -4.27 0.42
N ALA A 111 24.21 -4.61 1.71
CA ALA A 111 23.99 -3.69 2.82
C ALA A 111 24.85 -4.11 4.02
N PRO A 112 25.26 -3.17 4.90
CA PRO A 112 26.01 -3.52 6.10
C PRO A 112 25.15 -4.38 7.04
N ALA A 113 25.80 -5.20 7.86
CA ALA A 113 25.12 -5.85 8.99
C ALA A 113 24.72 -4.78 10.02
N GLU A 114 23.52 -4.89 10.59
CA GLU A 114 22.94 -3.86 11.44
C GLU A 114 22.23 -4.47 12.64
N ASN A 115 22.18 -3.72 13.75
CA ASN A 115 21.29 -4.06 14.85
C ASN A 115 19.89 -3.54 14.53
N ILE A 116 18.95 -4.46 14.32
CA ILE A 116 17.54 -4.14 14.05
C ILE A 116 16.69 -4.85 15.08
N ASP A 117 15.86 -4.09 15.80
CA ASP A 117 14.99 -4.56 16.88
C ASP A 117 15.74 -5.38 17.96
N GLY A 118 16.96 -4.98 18.29
CA GLY A 118 17.77 -5.62 19.33
C GLY A 118 18.47 -6.91 18.90
N ALA A 119 18.39 -7.30 17.63
CA ALA A 119 19.15 -8.42 17.07
C ALA A 119 20.10 -7.96 15.98
N LEU A 120 21.30 -8.54 15.95
CA LEU A 120 22.21 -8.38 14.82
C LEU A 120 21.63 -9.11 13.60
N GLN A 121 21.22 -8.33 12.60
CA GLN A 121 20.72 -8.80 11.33
C GLN A 121 21.80 -8.71 10.26
N VAL A 122 21.82 -9.70 9.37
CA VAL A 122 22.74 -9.74 8.23
C VAL A 122 21.95 -9.87 6.93
N PRO A 123 22.48 -9.36 5.80
CA PRO A 123 21.87 -9.62 4.49
C PRO A 123 21.75 -11.12 4.24
N LEU A 124 20.60 -11.55 3.75
CA LEU A 124 20.32 -12.95 3.43
C LEU A 124 21.34 -13.51 2.43
N HIS A 125 21.78 -12.69 1.46
CA HIS A 125 22.76 -13.10 0.45
C HIS A 125 24.10 -13.50 1.08
N LEU A 126 24.54 -12.81 2.14
CA LEU A 126 25.74 -13.18 2.88
C LEU A 126 25.65 -14.61 3.44
N VAL A 127 24.47 -15.03 3.90
CA VAL A 127 24.27 -16.40 4.38
C VAL A 127 24.52 -17.40 3.25
N GLY A 128 23.98 -17.13 2.06
CA GLY A 128 24.21 -17.95 0.87
C GLY A 128 25.69 -18.01 0.48
N ASP A 129 26.33 -16.85 0.34
CA ASP A 129 27.74 -16.74 -0.06
C ASP A 129 28.68 -17.40 0.95
N ALA A 130 28.42 -17.21 2.23
CA ALA A 130 29.29 -17.67 3.29
C ALA A 130 29.17 -19.18 3.55
N THR A 131 28.02 -19.77 3.23
CA THR A 131 27.71 -21.16 3.56
C THR A 131 27.60 -22.06 2.32
N GLY A 132 27.48 -21.49 1.14
CA GLY A 132 27.14 -22.21 -0.09
C GLY A 132 25.68 -22.69 -0.14
N ALA A 133 24.88 -22.38 0.88
CA ALA A 133 23.44 -22.62 0.85
C ALA A 133 22.79 -21.82 -0.29
N ILE A 134 21.67 -22.34 -0.78
CA ILE A 134 20.77 -21.55 -1.61
C ILE A 134 19.84 -20.78 -0.69
N VAL A 135 19.63 -19.50 -0.97
CA VAL A 135 18.77 -18.63 -0.20
C VAL A 135 17.78 -17.92 -1.10
N TYR A 136 16.51 -17.88 -0.69
CA TYR A 136 15.45 -17.18 -1.41
C TYR A 136 14.58 -16.38 -0.46
N TRP A 137 14.02 -15.31 -1.01
CA TRP A 137 12.98 -14.49 -0.38
C TRP A 137 11.75 -14.50 -1.29
N ASP A 138 10.63 -15.04 -0.79
CA ASP A 138 9.32 -14.97 -1.43
C ASP A 138 8.49 -13.85 -0.78
N PRO A 139 8.35 -12.69 -1.46
CA PRO A 139 7.57 -11.58 -0.94
C PRO A 139 6.06 -11.81 -0.98
N TYR A 140 5.57 -12.81 -1.71
CA TYR A 140 4.13 -13.07 -1.88
C TYR A 140 3.53 -13.84 -0.70
N VAL A 141 4.36 -14.59 0.02
CA VAL A 141 3.98 -15.32 1.25
C VAL A 141 4.80 -14.90 2.47
N ALA A 142 5.66 -13.90 2.32
CA ALA A 142 6.58 -13.42 3.34
C ALA A 142 7.47 -14.52 3.93
N GLU A 143 8.16 -15.26 3.06
CA GLU A 143 8.98 -16.41 3.45
C GLU A 143 10.44 -16.28 2.98
N VAL A 144 11.39 -16.56 3.87
CA VAL A 144 12.79 -16.83 3.56
C VAL A 144 13.04 -18.32 3.58
N SER A 145 13.59 -18.88 2.50
CA SER A 145 13.98 -20.29 2.44
C SER A 145 15.51 -20.41 2.33
N ILE A 146 16.10 -21.23 3.18
CA ILE A 146 17.54 -21.51 3.22
C ILE A 146 17.72 -23.02 3.01
N LEU A 147 18.29 -23.43 1.88
CA LEU A 147 18.53 -24.83 1.56
C LEU A 147 20.01 -25.15 1.65
N THR A 148 20.37 -26.03 2.59
CA THR A 148 21.76 -26.42 2.79
C THR A 148 22.28 -27.27 1.64
N THR A 149 23.59 -27.21 1.38
CA THR A 149 24.26 -28.04 0.38
C THR A 149 24.06 -29.53 0.63
N LYS A 150 24.06 -29.94 1.91
CA LYS A 150 23.78 -31.32 2.33
C LYS A 150 22.35 -31.73 1.97
N PHE A 151 21.34 -30.95 2.36
CA PHE A 151 19.94 -31.26 2.05
C PHE A 151 19.69 -31.39 0.54
N MET A 152 20.30 -30.51 -0.27
CA MET A 152 20.20 -30.62 -1.72
C MET A 152 20.81 -31.90 -2.27
N LYS A 153 21.99 -32.30 -1.77
CA LYS A 153 22.65 -33.55 -2.16
C LYS A 153 21.82 -34.77 -1.78
N ASP A 154 21.34 -34.81 -0.53
CA ASP A 154 20.56 -35.93 0.03
C ASP A 154 19.23 -36.15 -0.72
N ASN A 155 18.69 -35.10 -1.34
CA ASN A 155 17.42 -35.13 -2.07
C ASN A 155 17.59 -35.01 -3.60
N ASN A 156 18.80 -35.18 -4.12
CA ASN A 156 19.12 -35.08 -5.56
C ASN A 156 18.63 -33.77 -6.21
N ILE A 157 18.65 -32.66 -5.47
CA ILE A 157 18.22 -31.34 -5.94
C ILE A 157 19.38 -30.67 -6.69
N ASN A 158 19.15 -30.35 -7.96
CA ASN A 158 20.10 -29.59 -8.76
C ASN A 158 19.91 -28.08 -8.52
N LYS A 159 20.96 -27.38 -8.08
CA LYS A 159 20.95 -25.94 -7.80
C LYS A 159 20.49 -25.08 -8.97
N ALA A 160 21.01 -25.34 -10.18
CA ALA A 160 20.69 -24.54 -11.35
C ALA A 160 19.23 -24.72 -11.80
N GLU A 161 18.71 -25.94 -11.70
CA GLU A 161 17.30 -26.22 -12.00
C GLU A 161 16.39 -25.59 -10.95
N LEU A 162 16.74 -25.66 -9.67
CA LEU A 162 15.96 -25.02 -8.61
C LEU A 162 15.95 -23.48 -8.77
N ASP A 163 17.11 -22.87 -9.03
CA ASP A 163 17.22 -21.43 -9.29
C ASP A 163 16.32 -20.99 -10.44
N LYS A 164 16.22 -21.80 -11.50
CA LYS A 164 15.34 -21.55 -12.63
C LYS A 164 13.87 -21.62 -12.23
N GLN A 165 13.46 -22.68 -11.54
CA GLN A 165 12.07 -22.87 -11.11
C GLN A 165 11.60 -21.77 -10.15
N VAL A 166 12.44 -21.36 -9.20
CA VAL A 166 12.11 -20.26 -8.27
C VAL A 166 11.96 -18.93 -9.01
N LYS A 167 12.85 -18.62 -9.96
CA LYS A 167 12.72 -17.40 -10.79
C LYS A 167 11.44 -17.41 -11.62
N GLU A 168 11.09 -18.53 -12.24
CA GLU A 168 9.86 -18.69 -13.02
C GLU A 168 8.61 -18.50 -12.15
N TYR A 169 8.60 -19.12 -10.96
CA TYR A 169 7.53 -18.96 -9.97
C TYR A 169 7.38 -17.50 -9.52
N LEU A 170 8.46 -16.85 -9.10
CA LEU A 170 8.42 -15.45 -8.64
C LEU A 170 7.98 -14.51 -9.78
N ALA A 171 8.43 -14.75 -11.02
CA ALA A 171 7.99 -13.99 -12.17
C ALA A 171 6.51 -14.21 -12.51
N ALA A 172 5.99 -15.43 -12.37
CA ALA A 172 4.58 -15.73 -12.55
C ALA A 172 3.72 -15.04 -11.49
N LYS A 173 4.14 -15.08 -10.22
CA LYS A 173 3.47 -14.37 -9.12
C LYS A 173 3.52 -12.86 -9.28
N ALA A 174 4.64 -12.30 -9.76
CA ALA A 174 4.75 -10.88 -10.09
C ALA A 174 3.72 -10.47 -11.15
N LYS A 175 3.54 -11.29 -12.19
CA LYS A 175 2.54 -11.05 -13.24
C LYS A 175 1.11 -11.18 -12.70
N GLU A 176 0.84 -12.17 -11.86
CA GLU A 176 -0.46 -12.38 -11.21
C GLU A 176 -0.83 -11.17 -10.33
N GLU A 177 0.09 -10.74 -9.46
CA GLU A 177 -0.10 -9.55 -8.61
C GLU A 177 -0.18 -8.25 -9.40
N ALA A 178 0.58 -8.11 -10.49
CA ALA A 178 0.46 -6.96 -11.40
C ALA A 178 -0.90 -6.95 -12.14
N ALA A 179 -1.46 -8.12 -12.45
CA ALA A 179 -2.79 -8.24 -13.03
C ALA A 179 -3.89 -7.90 -12.01
N LYS A 180 -3.79 -8.39 -10.77
CA LYS A 180 -4.69 -8.00 -9.65
C LYS A 180 -4.62 -6.51 -9.37
N LYS A 181 -3.42 -5.91 -9.32
CA LYS A 181 -3.25 -4.46 -9.16
C LYS A 181 -3.85 -3.64 -10.30
N LYS A 182 -3.97 -4.18 -11.52
CA LYS A 182 -4.71 -3.54 -12.63
C LYS A 182 -6.23 -3.69 -12.51
N GLU A 183 -6.69 -4.73 -11.83
CA GLU A 183 -8.11 -5.00 -11.56
C GLU A 183 -8.60 -4.20 -10.34
N ASP A 184 -7.76 -4.05 -9.31
CA ASP A 184 -7.99 -3.24 -8.10
C ASP A 184 -7.74 -1.73 -8.31
N ALA A 185 -6.98 -1.35 -9.35
CA ALA A 185 -6.82 0.05 -9.78
C ALA A 185 -7.95 0.55 -10.68
N LYS A 186 -8.92 -0.30 -11.05
CA LYS A 186 -10.21 0.19 -11.52
C LYS A 186 -11.11 0.36 -10.29
N PRO A 187 -11.67 1.56 -10.05
CA PRO A 187 -12.77 1.70 -9.13
C PRO A 187 -13.80 0.60 -9.41
N LYS A 188 -14.05 -0.27 -8.44
CA LYS A 188 -15.27 -1.06 -8.39
C LYS A 188 -16.40 -0.07 -8.14
N VAL A 189 -16.80 0.67 -9.19
CA VAL A 189 -18.11 1.31 -9.22
C VAL A 189 -19.12 0.18 -9.34
N THR A 190 -19.42 -0.45 -8.21
CA THR A 190 -20.15 -1.73 -8.15
C THR A 190 -21.62 -1.55 -8.53
N LYS A 191 -22.15 -0.34 -8.34
CA LYS A 191 -23.53 0.00 -8.66
C LYS A 191 -23.58 0.76 -9.99
N LYS A 192 -24.12 0.09 -11.02
CA LYS A 192 -24.51 0.72 -12.29
C LYS A 192 -25.34 1.99 -11.99
N PRO A 193 -25.11 3.12 -12.69
CA PRO A 193 -25.85 4.33 -12.38
C PRO A 193 -27.32 4.10 -12.69
N LYS A 194 -28.21 4.58 -11.81
CA LYS A 194 -29.67 4.45 -11.96
C LYS A 194 -30.16 4.97 -13.32
N THR A 195 -29.54 6.04 -13.79
CA THR A 195 -29.78 6.62 -15.12
C THR A 195 -28.45 6.69 -15.87
N PRO A 196 -28.33 6.07 -17.07
CA PRO A 196 -27.13 6.21 -17.89
C PRO A 196 -26.85 7.68 -18.24
N VAL A 197 -25.56 8.07 -18.26
CA VAL A 197 -25.18 9.45 -18.57
C VAL A 197 -25.55 9.83 -20.01
N ASP A 198 -26.00 11.07 -20.21
CA ASP A 198 -26.17 11.69 -21.51
C ASP A 198 -25.13 12.81 -21.68
N LEU A 199 -24.18 12.62 -22.62
CA LEU A 199 -23.11 13.58 -22.89
C LEU A 199 -23.64 14.94 -23.41
N GLY A 200 -24.83 14.96 -24.02
CA GLY A 200 -25.46 16.20 -24.48
C GLY A 200 -26.01 17.05 -23.33
N LYS A 201 -26.37 16.40 -22.21
CA LYS A 201 -27.09 16.98 -21.08
C LYS A 201 -26.37 16.82 -19.73
N LEU A 202 -25.03 16.84 -19.76
CA LEU A 202 -24.22 16.77 -18.55
C LEU A 202 -24.59 17.86 -17.56
N ASN A 203 -24.92 17.45 -16.33
CA ASN A 203 -25.22 18.31 -15.21
C ASN A 203 -24.79 17.65 -13.89
N GLY A 204 -24.48 18.50 -12.91
CA GLY A 204 -24.10 18.08 -11.57
C GLY A 204 -22.64 17.70 -11.46
N MET A 205 -22.27 17.29 -10.26
CA MET A 205 -20.91 16.88 -9.91
C MET A 205 -20.71 15.39 -10.18
N TYR A 206 -19.56 15.05 -10.75
CA TYR A 206 -19.10 13.69 -10.98
C TYR A 206 -17.72 13.53 -10.39
N VAL A 207 -17.50 12.39 -9.75
CA VAL A 207 -16.24 12.05 -9.11
C VAL A 207 -15.78 10.67 -9.55
N GLY A 208 -14.48 10.54 -9.77
CA GLY A 208 -13.81 9.26 -9.86
C GLY A 208 -12.47 9.38 -9.17
N PHE A 209 -11.75 8.28 -9.10
CA PHE A 209 -10.42 8.30 -8.52
C PHE A 209 -9.44 7.52 -9.37
N ARG A 210 -8.18 7.84 -9.16
CA ARG A 210 -7.02 7.10 -9.66
C ARG A 210 -6.04 6.93 -8.52
N SER A 211 -5.34 5.81 -8.53
CA SER A 211 -4.29 5.55 -7.54
C SER A 211 -3.00 6.29 -7.93
N ASP A 212 -2.44 7.01 -6.99
CA ASP A 212 -1.10 7.61 -7.03
C ASP A 212 -0.23 6.88 -6.02
N PHE A 213 0.24 5.70 -6.41
CA PHE A 213 1.05 4.83 -5.56
C PHE A 213 2.42 5.41 -5.21
N GLY A 214 2.90 6.40 -5.97
CA GLY A 214 4.14 7.12 -5.67
C GLY A 214 3.93 8.27 -4.68
N GLY A 215 2.68 8.70 -4.51
CA GLY A 215 2.30 9.81 -3.65
C GLY A 215 2.87 11.16 -4.09
N TYR A 216 3.20 11.31 -5.37
CA TYR A 216 3.84 12.52 -5.91
C TYR A 216 2.84 13.60 -6.31
N GLU A 217 1.55 13.27 -6.38
CA GLU A 217 0.51 14.20 -6.81
C GLU A 217 -0.50 14.49 -5.70
N CYS A 218 -1.14 13.45 -5.17
CA CYS A 218 -2.20 13.60 -4.17
C CYS A 218 -1.98 12.74 -2.92
N GLY A 219 -1.05 11.79 -3.00
CA GLY A 219 -0.64 11.01 -1.84
C GLY A 219 -1.57 9.86 -1.48
N GLY A 220 -1.85 8.98 -2.44
CA GLY A 220 -2.75 7.84 -2.26
C GLY A 220 -3.82 7.79 -3.36
N MET A 221 -5.06 8.16 -3.04
CA MET A 221 -6.15 8.22 -4.03
C MET A 221 -6.37 9.65 -4.51
N CYS A 222 -6.15 9.89 -5.81
CA CYS A 222 -6.39 11.18 -6.43
C CYS A 222 -7.82 11.23 -6.93
N TRP A 223 -8.59 12.17 -6.37
CA TRP A 223 -9.97 12.38 -6.78
C TRP A 223 -10.05 13.32 -7.98
N ASP A 224 -10.59 12.79 -9.07
CA ASP A 224 -10.91 13.52 -10.29
C ASP A 224 -12.37 14.00 -10.20
N MET A 225 -12.53 15.32 -10.04
CA MET A 225 -13.82 15.95 -9.78
C MET A 225 -14.21 16.90 -10.92
N TYR A 226 -15.41 16.71 -11.46
CA TYR A 226 -15.96 17.54 -12.53
C TYR A 226 -17.38 17.97 -12.18
N THR A 227 -17.64 19.26 -12.06
CA THR A 227 -18.99 19.79 -11.86
C THR A 227 -19.48 20.50 -13.10
N PHE A 228 -20.39 19.85 -13.82
CA PHE A 228 -21.03 20.41 -15.01
C PHE A 228 -22.22 21.30 -14.62
N LEU A 229 -22.13 22.56 -15.04
CA LEU A 229 -23.04 23.64 -14.69
C LEU A 229 -23.86 24.08 -15.91
N PRO A 230 -24.95 24.84 -15.72
CA PRO A 230 -25.69 25.47 -16.82
C PRO A 230 -24.79 26.29 -17.76
N ASN A 231 -25.28 26.54 -18.98
CA ASN A 231 -24.58 27.30 -20.02
C ASN A 231 -23.21 26.72 -20.41
N LYS A 232 -23.10 25.37 -20.40
CA LYS A 232 -21.88 24.64 -20.79
C LYS A 232 -20.64 25.11 -20.03
N LYS A 233 -20.79 25.38 -18.72
CA LYS A 233 -19.67 25.62 -17.81
C LYS A 233 -19.30 24.36 -17.05
N VAL A 234 -18.02 24.22 -16.70
CA VAL A 234 -17.52 23.13 -15.88
C VAL A 234 -16.50 23.66 -14.86
N LEU A 235 -16.63 23.22 -13.62
CA LEU A 235 -15.59 23.35 -12.61
C LEU A 235 -14.80 22.04 -12.54
N ILE A 236 -13.47 22.13 -12.54
CA ILE A 236 -12.58 20.96 -12.39
C ILE A 236 -11.90 21.08 -11.04
N GLY A 237 -12.05 20.04 -10.21
CA GLY A 237 -11.63 20.05 -8.80
C GLY A 237 -12.79 20.28 -7.83
N PRO A 238 -12.48 20.35 -6.52
CA PRO A 238 -13.48 20.54 -5.48
C PRO A 238 -14.01 22.00 -5.48
N PRO A 239 -15.29 22.22 -5.15
CA PRO A 239 -15.81 23.57 -4.91
C PRO A 239 -15.09 24.25 -3.74
N ALA A 240 -14.87 25.55 -3.85
CA ALA A 240 -14.06 26.28 -2.86
C ALA A 240 -14.75 26.47 -1.50
N ASN A 241 -16.09 26.49 -1.45
CA ASN A 241 -16.87 26.91 -0.27
C ASN A 241 -17.89 25.87 0.23
N GLY A 242 -17.71 24.58 -0.12
CA GLY A 242 -18.62 23.52 0.26
C GLY A 242 -18.87 22.52 -0.86
N GLY A 243 -20.13 22.14 -1.03
CA GLY A 243 -20.62 21.28 -2.09
C GLY A 243 -20.89 22.01 -3.41
N PRO A 244 -21.25 21.27 -4.48
CA PRO A 244 -21.59 21.81 -5.79
C PRO A 244 -22.69 22.89 -5.77
N GLU A 245 -23.58 22.88 -4.78
CA GLU A 245 -24.62 23.89 -4.57
C GLU A 245 -24.08 25.27 -4.17
N THR A 246 -22.80 25.37 -3.81
CA THR A 246 -22.14 26.62 -3.40
C THR A 246 -21.31 27.28 -4.50
N ILE A 247 -21.20 26.65 -5.68
CA ILE A 247 -20.30 27.10 -6.74
C ILE A 247 -20.73 28.46 -7.28
N ASP A 248 -19.80 29.42 -7.29
CA ASP A 248 -19.96 30.73 -7.93
C ASP A 248 -18.87 30.95 -8.98
N CYS A 249 -19.22 30.81 -10.26
CA CYS A 249 -18.28 31.01 -11.38
C CYS A 249 -17.77 32.44 -11.55
N LYS A 250 -18.24 33.43 -10.77
CA LYS A 250 -17.61 34.76 -10.70
C LYS A 250 -16.38 34.76 -9.79
N LYS A 251 -16.35 33.85 -8.81
CA LYS A 251 -15.28 33.72 -7.80
C LYS A 251 -14.39 32.52 -8.06
N GLU A 252 -14.94 31.49 -8.69
CA GLU A 252 -14.26 30.23 -9.00
C GLU A 252 -13.94 30.13 -10.49
N LYS A 253 -12.84 29.42 -10.81
CA LYS A 253 -12.30 29.30 -12.18
C LYS A 253 -13.09 28.30 -13.04
N CYS A 254 -14.40 28.55 -13.20
CA CYS A 254 -15.22 27.77 -14.12
C CYS A 254 -14.75 27.98 -15.57
N LEU A 255 -14.67 26.89 -16.32
CA LEU A 255 -14.29 26.89 -17.73
C LEU A 255 -15.52 26.68 -18.59
N SER A 256 -15.55 27.29 -19.77
CA SER A 256 -16.54 26.88 -20.79
C SER A 256 -16.07 25.59 -21.43
N TYR A 257 -17.00 24.69 -21.78
CA TYR A 257 -16.66 23.41 -22.40
C TYR A 257 -17.49 23.13 -23.65
N SER A 258 -16.92 22.32 -24.54
CA SER A 258 -17.64 21.69 -25.65
C SER A 258 -17.27 20.22 -25.75
N ILE A 259 -18.20 19.40 -26.23
CA ILE A 259 -17.95 17.98 -26.48
C ILE A 259 -18.09 17.73 -27.98
N SER A 260 -17.00 17.31 -28.62
CA SER A 260 -16.99 16.98 -30.04
C SER A 260 -16.01 15.86 -30.30
N LYS A 261 -16.34 14.91 -31.19
CA LYS A 261 -15.47 13.79 -31.58
C LYS A 261 -14.88 13.01 -30.37
N GLY A 262 -15.67 12.78 -29.32
CA GLY A 262 -15.24 12.06 -28.12
C GLY A 262 -14.22 12.83 -27.25
N GLN A 263 -14.14 14.15 -27.39
CA GLN A 263 -13.23 15.02 -26.64
C GLN A 263 -14.02 16.10 -25.89
N LEU A 264 -13.71 16.26 -24.61
CA LEU A 264 -14.11 17.39 -23.77
C LEU A 264 -13.06 18.49 -23.95
N LYS A 265 -13.42 19.55 -24.68
CA LYS A 265 -12.56 20.70 -24.95
C LYS A 265 -12.92 21.84 -24.01
N LEU A 266 -11.92 22.43 -23.37
CA LEU A 266 -12.06 23.46 -22.36
C LEU A 266 -11.55 24.81 -22.89
N SER A 267 -12.13 25.91 -22.40
CA SER A 267 -11.75 27.27 -22.82
C SER A 267 -10.32 27.67 -22.49
N ASN A 268 -9.63 26.92 -21.62
CA ASN A 268 -8.21 27.11 -21.32
C ASN A 268 -7.28 26.33 -22.27
N GLY A 269 -7.80 25.80 -23.37
CA GLY A 269 -7.04 25.05 -24.37
C GLY A 269 -6.81 23.57 -24.04
N LYS A 270 -7.14 23.11 -22.82
CA LYS A 270 -7.03 21.69 -22.48
C LYS A 270 -8.13 20.88 -23.16
N SER A 271 -7.78 19.67 -23.60
CA SER A 271 -8.72 18.70 -24.18
C SER A 271 -8.48 17.33 -23.56
N MET A 272 -9.55 16.59 -23.32
CA MET A 272 -9.46 15.26 -22.72
C MET A 272 -10.49 14.29 -23.29
N PRO A 273 -10.16 12.99 -23.45
CA PRO A 273 -11.11 12.00 -23.91
C PRO A 273 -12.34 11.93 -22.99
N ILE A 274 -13.53 11.88 -23.57
CA ILE A 274 -14.79 11.74 -22.86
C ILE A 274 -15.69 10.75 -23.59
N LYS A 275 -16.28 9.82 -22.85
CA LYS A 275 -17.27 8.88 -23.41
C LYS A 275 -18.25 8.41 -22.36
N LYS A 276 -19.34 7.82 -22.82
CA LYS A 276 -20.22 6.99 -22.02
C LYS A 276 -19.72 5.54 -22.07
N THR A 277 -19.53 4.90 -20.92
CA THR A 277 -19.14 3.48 -20.88
C THR A 277 -20.32 2.57 -21.26
N LYS A 278 -20.04 1.30 -21.59
CA LYS A 278 -21.09 0.30 -21.84
C LYS A 278 -22.06 0.15 -20.66
N ASN A 279 -21.56 0.40 -19.44
CA ASN A 279 -22.34 0.32 -18.21
C ASN A 279 -23.10 1.63 -17.90
N GLY A 280 -22.98 2.66 -18.73
CA GLY A 280 -23.72 3.92 -18.59
C GLY A 280 -23.03 4.98 -17.72
N PHE A 281 -21.79 4.74 -17.27
CA PHE A 281 -21.00 5.74 -16.55
C PHE A 281 -20.44 6.80 -17.49
N LEU A 282 -20.16 7.98 -16.93
CA LEU A 282 -19.31 8.97 -17.56
C LEU A 282 -17.85 8.50 -17.42
N GLU A 283 -17.07 8.55 -18.49
CA GLU A 283 -15.63 8.31 -18.44
C GLU A 283 -14.91 9.51 -19.02
N ILE A 284 -13.99 10.09 -18.24
CA ILE A 284 -13.13 11.20 -18.68
C ILE A 284 -11.68 10.78 -18.43
N ASN A 285 -10.81 10.94 -19.44
CA ASN A 285 -9.41 10.56 -19.38
C ASN A 285 -9.16 9.12 -18.89
N SER A 286 -10.00 8.17 -19.34
CA SER A 286 -9.98 6.76 -18.92
C SER A 286 -10.38 6.49 -17.46
N ILE A 287 -10.94 7.48 -16.77
CA ILE A 287 -11.42 7.37 -15.39
C ILE A 287 -12.95 7.34 -15.42
N ALA A 288 -13.53 6.25 -14.94
CA ALA A 288 -14.97 6.15 -14.77
C ALA A 288 -15.42 7.01 -13.58
N LEU A 289 -16.44 7.84 -13.81
CA LEU A 289 -16.96 8.80 -12.85
C LEU A 289 -18.39 8.45 -12.45
N THR A 290 -18.67 8.60 -11.16
CA THR A 290 -19.99 8.46 -10.54
C THR A 290 -20.56 9.83 -10.26
N LYS A 291 -21.87 10.00 -10.45
CA LYS A 291 -22.55 11.23 -10.11
C LYS A 291 -22.64 11.37 -8.58
N VAL A 292 -22.29 12.53 -8.06
CA VAL A 292 -22.44 12.86 -6.64
C VAL A 292 -23.90 13.21 -6.39
N GLU A 293 -24.52 12.49 -5.46
CA GLU A 293 -25.88 12.74 -5.01
C GLU A 293 -25.87 13.53 -3.68
N PRO A 294 -26.89 14.37 -3.42
CA PRO A 294 -27.04 15.03 -2.13
C PRO A 294 -27.21 14.04 -0.98
N VAL A 295 -26.69 14.37 0.19
CA VAL A 295 -26.95 13.58 1.39
C VAL A 295 -28.45 13.62 1.71
N PRO A 296 -29.13 12.46 1.83
CA PRO A 296 -30.55 12.43 2.16
C PRO A 296 -30.85 13.16 3.48
N LYS A 297 -31.96 13.89 3.51
CA LYS A 297 -32.40 14.57 4.74
C LYS A 297 -32.66 13.55 5.85
N GLY A 298 -32.20 13.87 7.06
CA GLY A 298 -32.35 12.99 8.22
C GLY A 298 -31.28 11.90 8.35
N THR A 299 -30.31 11.83 7.42
CA THR A 299 -29.14 10.94 7.57
C THR A 299 -28.38 11.27 8.85
N THR A 300 -28.12 10.27 9.67
CA THR A 300 -27.36 10.40 10.92
C THR A 300 -25.99 9.77 10.80
N PHE A 301 -24.98 10.41 11.37
CA PHE A 301 -23.62 9.88 11.43
C PHE A 301 -23.25 9.67 12.90
N ASN A 302 -22.68 8.50 13.20
CA ASN A 302 -22.25 8.14 14.57
C ASN A 302 -21.03 7.21 14.54
N ASN A 303 -20.02 7.57 13.75
CA ASN A 303 -18.85 6.74 13.52
C ASN A 303 -17.57 7.56 13.66
N THR A 304 -16.47 6.83 13.87
CA THR A 304 -15.10 7.34 13.76
C THR A 304 -14.52 6.88 12.44
N TYR A 305 -14.30 7.83 11.55
CA TYR A 305 -13.76 7.59 10.22
C TYR A 305 -12.25 7.80 10.20
N THR A 306 -11.57 7.03 9.36
CA THR A 306 -10.13 7.12 9.14
C THR A 306 -9.85 7.53 7.70
N PHE A 307 -9.00 8.53 7.52
CA PHE A 307 -8.36 8.83 6.24
C PHE A 307 -6.85 8.68 6.40
N MET A 308 -6.22 8.08 5.40
CA MET A 308 -4.77 7.89 5.34
C MET A 308 -4.25 8.41 4.01
N GLY A 309 -3.08 9.05 4.03
CA GLY A 309 -2.34 9.43 2.83
C GLY A 309 -0.84 9.41 3.08
N TYR A 310 -0.07 9.50 2.00
CA TYR A 310 1.40 9.48 2.05
C TYR A 310 2.01 10.17 0.84
N SER A 311 3.21 10.74 0.97
CA SER A 311 4.06 11.14 -0.15
C SER A 311 5.41 10.44 -0.04
N GLY A 312 5.81 9.75 -1.11
CA GLY A 312 7.03 8.94 -1.11
C GLY A 312 6.97 7.74 -0.17
N LEU A 313 8.06 6.97 -0.14
CA LEU A 313 8.18 5.79 0.71
C LEU A 313 8.80 6.19 2.05
N ILE A 314 8.04 6.05 3.15
CA ILE A 314 8.53 6.36 4.50
C ILE A 314 9.75 5.50 4.83
N GLY A 315 10.81 6.12 5.34
CA GLY A 315 12.09 5.48 5.64
C GLY A 315 12.99 5.21 4.42
N VAL A 316 12.51 5.47 3.20
CA VAL A 316 13.24 5.23 1.94
C VAL A 316 13.48 6.54 1.18
N THR A 317 12.43 7.36 1.02
CA THR A 317 12.49 8.63 0.28
C THR A 317 12.76 9.79 1.26
N PRO A 318 13.80 10.61 1.04
CA PRO A 318 13.99 11.84 1.80
C PRO A 318 12.75 12.74 1.74
N ALA A 319 12.36 13.34 2.85
CA ALA A 319 11.15 14.17 2.97
C ALA A 319 9.82 13.44 2.69
N ALA A 320 9.80 12.09 2.67
CA ALA A 320 8.54 11.36 2.64
C ALA A 320 7.71 11.65 3.89
N ASN A 321 6.40 11.70 3.75
CA ASN A 321 5.48 11.87 4.86
C ASN A 321 4.26 10.96 4.71
N SER A 322 3.68 10.54 5.83
CA SER A 322 2.39 9.88 5.87
C SER A 322 1.53 10.54 6.93
N TRP A 323 0.24 10.58 6.71
CA TRP A 323 -0.69 11.19 7.65
C TRP A 323 -1.90 10.28 7.82
N THR A 324 -2.38 10.21 9.04
CA THR A 324 -3.63 9.55 9.40
C THR A 324 -4.49 10.57 10.12
N TYR A 325 -5.67 10.85 9.58
CA TYR A 325 -6.68 11.67 10.22
C TYR A 325 -7.84 10.80 10.70
N LYS A 326 -8.25 11.01 11.95
CA LYS A 326 -9.47 10.43 12.52
C LYS A 326 -10.52 11.54 12.65
N LEU A 327 -11.67 11.35 12.04
CA LEU A 327 -12.82 12.23 12.15
C LEU A 327 -13.94 11.45 12.84
N THR A 328 -14.36 11.90 14.01
CA THR A 328 -15.56 11.37 14.68
C THR A 328 -16.71 12.31 14.39
N LEU A 329 -17.81 11.79 13.84
CA LEU A 329 -19.08 12.51 13.71
C LEU A 329 -20.10 11.84 14.62
N SER A 330 -20.62 12.59 15.60
CA SER A 330 -21.56 12.09 16.60
C SER A 330 -22.99 12.47 16.25
N LYS A 331 -23.95 11.60 16.61
CA LYS A 331 -25.38 11.79 16.32
C LYS A 331 -25.97 13.11 16.85
N ASN A 332 -25.40 13.67 17.91
CA ASN A 332 -25.78 14.95 18.51
C ASN A 332 -25.28 16.19 17.73
N GLY A 333 -24.62 16.00 16.59
CA GLY A 333 -24.10 17.09 15.76
C GLY A 333 -22.75 17.64 16.22
N THR A 334 -22.01 16.91 17.06
CA THR A 334 -20.62 17.27 17.42
C THR A 334 -19.61 16.48 16.61
N PHE A 335 -18.44 17.09 16.34
CA PHE A 335 -17.32 16.40 15.72
C PHE A 335 -16.06 16.46 16.58
N GLU A 336 -15.19 15.49 16.37
CA GLU A 336 -13.79 15.52 16.82
C GLU A 336 -12.89 15.16 15.64
N LEU A 337 -11.80 15.91 15.43
CA LEU A 337 -10.82 15.68 14.39
C LEU A 337 -9.43 15.62 15.04
N SER A 338 -8.73 14.53 14.82
CA SER A 338 -7.35 14.34 15.26
C SER A 338 -6.47 13.82 14.13
N GLY A 339 -5.17 14.08 14.23
CA GLY A 339 -4.22 13.79 13.16
C GLY A 339 -2.84 13.43 13.66
N ILE A 340 -2.29 12.36 13.10
CA ILE A 340 -0.90 11.94 13.30
C ILE A 340 -0.21 12.02 11.95
N SER A 341 1.00 12.59 11.90
CA SER A 341 1.85 12.57 10.72
C SER A 341 3.21 11.97 11.05
N ILE A 342 3.74 11.16 10.14
CA ILE A 342 5.03 10.51 10.25
C ILE A 342 5.86 11.00 9.08
N GLY A 343 7.03 11.57 9.35
CA GLY A 343 7.92 12.12 8.34
C GLY A 343 9.24 11.36 8.29
N SER A 344 9.89 11.34 7.12
CA SER A 344 11.26 10.91 6.92
C SER A 344 12.13 12.15 6.73
N PHE A 345 13.04 12.41 7.66
CA PHE A 345 13.98 13.54 7.56
C PHE A 345 15.35 13.04 7.13
N ALA A 346 16.05 13.77 6.26
CA ALA A 346 17.43 13.47 5.88
C ALA A 346 18.30 14.68 6.21
N ALA A 347 18.91 14.70 7.39
CA ALA A 347 19.87 15.75 7.75
C ALA A 347 21.24 15.51 7.08
N ASN A 348 21.58 14.24 6.75
CA ASN A 348 22.88 13.88 6.19
C ASN A 348 22.78 12.45 5.59
N SER A 349 22.43 12.35 4.29
CA SER A 349 22.43 11.12 3.46
C SER A 349 21.71 9.84 3.96
N ASN A 350 21.13 9.82 5.17
CA ASN A 350 20.39 8.72 5.77
C ASN A 350 19.00 9.21 6.24
N PRO A 351 17.88 8.73 5.67
CA PRO A 351 16.55 9.11 6.12
C PRO A 351 16.24 8.49 7.51
N SER A 352 15.88 9.31 8.50
CA SER A 352 15.34 8.90 9.81
C SER A 352 13.85 9.17 9.89
N THR A 353 13.07 8.26 10.49
CA THR A 353 11.62 8.44 10.70
C THR A 353 11.36 9.22 11.99
N HIS A 354 10.57 10.29 11.89
CA HIS A 354 10.09 11.07 13.01
C HIS A 354 8.57 11.02 13.05
N THR A 355 7.99 10.71 14.21
CA THR A 355 6.57 10.85 14.45
C THR A 355 6.29 12.24 15.00
N SER A 356 5.33 12.94 14.40
CA SER A 356 4.85 14.23 14.91
C SER A 356 3.32 14.20 15.01
N HIS A 357 2.78 14.67 16.13
CA HIS A 357 1.36 14.98 16.20
C HIS A 357 1.14 16.26 15.39
N SER A 358 0.70 16.12 14.14
CA SER A 358 0.60 17.25 13.21
C SER A 358 -0.76 17.96 13.24
N GLY A 359 -1.57 17.79 14.27
CA GLY A 359 -2.83 18.49 14.41
C GLY A 359 -3.17 18.73 15.87
N LYS A 360 -3.51 19.97 16.22
CA LYS A 360 -4.32 20.22 17.42
C LYS A 360 -5.60 19.41 17.25
N GLU A 361 -5.99 18.67 18.30
CA GLU A 361 -7.33 18.09 18.33
C GLU A 361 -8.34 19.21 18.16
N GLU A 362 -9.16 19.12 17.12
CA GLU A 362 -10.24 20.07 16.86
C GLU A 362 -11.54 19.40 17.26
N LYS A 363 -12.34 20.11 18.05
CA LYS A 363 -13.67 19.66 18.45
C LYS A 363 -14.65 20.80 18.19
N GLY A 364 -15.90 20.46 17.95
CA GLY A 364 -16.91 21.47 17.69
C GLY A 364 -18.25 20.89 17.26
N LYS A 365 -19.04 21.71 16.57
CA LYS A 365 -20.33 21.33 16.00
C LYS A 365 -20.23 21.20 14.50
N TYR A 366 -20.95 20.26 13.92
CA TYR A 366 -21.06 20.13 12.47
C TYR A 366 -22.52 20.16 12.01
N LYS A 367 -22.71 20.58 10.76
CA LYS A 367 -24.00 20.53 10.07
C LYS A 367 -23.78 20.12 8.63
N ILE A 368 -24.60 19.21 8.13
CA ILE A 368 -24.61 18.80 6.73
C ILE A 368 -25.86 19.33 6.05
N GLN A 369 -25.69 19.98 4.91
CA GLN A 369 -26.77 20.45 4.04
C GLN A 369 -26.41 20.09 2.60
N ASN A 370 -27.24 19.30 1.92
CA ASN A 370 -26.98 18.77 0.58
C ASN A 370 -25.60 18.08 0.49
N ASN A 371 -24.61 18.74 -0.10
CA ASN A 371 -23.26 18.23 -0.26
C ASN A 371 -22.22 19.13 0.42
N THR A 372 -22.64 19.93 1.40
CA THR A 372 -21.77 20.78 2.21
C THR A 372 -21.78 20.32 3.65
N ILE A 373 -20.59 20.02 4.20
CA ILE A 373 -20.39 19.97 5.65
C ILE A 373 -19.86 21.32 6.13
N THR A 374 -20.50 21.88 7.15
CA THR A 374 -20.03 23.05 7.88
C THR A 374 -19.58 22.60 9.26
N MET A 375 -18.33 22.84 9.61
CA MET A 375 -17.71 22.50 10.89
C MET A 375 -17.37 23.81 11.61
N THR A 376 -17.92 24.01 12.80
CA THR A 376 -17.65 25.16 13.66
C THR A 376 -16.87 24.67 14.87
N GLY A 377 -15.58 24.99 14.92
CA GLY A 377 -14.70 24.63 16.02
C GLY A 377 -15.06 25.34 17.32
N SER A 378 -14.61 24.81 18.46
CA SER A 378 -14.77 25.43 19.77
C SER A 378 -14.10 26.81 19.88
N ASP A 379 -13.16 27.12 18.99
CA ASP A 379 -12.54 28.44 18.85
C ASP A 379 -13.37 29.45 18.03
N GLY A 380 -14.57 29.03 17.57
CA GLY A 380 -15.48 29.85 16.78
C GLY A 380 -15.16 29.89 15.27
N LYS A 381 -14.07 29.25 14.81
CA LYS A 381 -13.76 29.20 13.38
C LYS A 381 -14.74 28.29 12.65
N VAL A 382 -15.11 28.73 11.45
CA VAL A 382 -16.04 27.99 10.59
C VAL A 382 -15.30 27.50 9.36
N HIS A 383 -15.32 26.18 9.14
CA HIS A 383 -14.82 25.53 7.95
C HIS A 383 -15.98 24.93 7.16
N LYS A 384 -15.98 25.10 5.84
CA LYS A 384 -16.94 24.47 4.93
C LYS A 384 -16.18 23.63 3.92
N ALA A 385 -16.66 22.42 3.68
CA ALA A 385 -16.08 21.51 2.72
C ALA A 385 -17.15 20.76 1.94
N LEU A 386 -16.77 20.29 0.75
CA LEU A 386 -17.52 19.29 0.01
C LEU A 386 -17.76 18.07 0.89
N PHE A 387 -18.97 17.52 0.85
CA PHE A 387 -19.36 16.35 1.61
C PHE A 387 -20.30 15.47 0.79
N PHE A 388 -20.01 14.17 0.72
CA PHE A 388 -20.94 13.19 0.17
C PHE A 388 -20.59 11.78 0.66
N MET A 389 -21.52 10.85 0.44
CA MET A 389 -21.34 9.43 0.73
C MET A 389 -21.07 8.68 -0.58
N HIS A 390 -20.08 7.80 -0.58
CA HIS A 390 -19.86 6.90 -1.71
C HIS A 390 -20.90 5.79 -1.67
N ASP A 391 -21.52 5.49 -2.82
CA ASP A 391 -22.54 4.43 -2.95
C ASP A 391 -23.71 4.47 -1.94
N SER A 392 -24.00 5.66 -1.38
CA SER A 392 -24.96 5.90 -0.28
C SER A 392 -24.61 5.20 1.04
N ASP A 393 -23.34 4.90 1.25
CA ASP A 393 -22.82 4.29 2.47
C ASP A 393 -22.42 5.35 3.49
N VAL A 394 -22.98 5.27 4.69
CA VAL A 394 -22.63 6.19 5.79
C VAL A 394 -21.26 5.87 6.38
N GLU A 395 -20.67 4.73 6.05
CA GLU A 395 -19.34 4.31 6.49
C GLU A 395 -18.22 4.76 5.54
N ASP A 396 -18.56 5.17 4.31
CA ASP A 396 -17.60 5.64 3.29
C ASP A 396 -17.98 7.04 2.81
N ILE A 397 -17.31 8.05 3.39
CA ILE A 397 -17.63 9.46 3.19
C ILE A 397 -16.48 10.22 2.53
N GLN A 398 -16.81 11.26 1.80
CA GLN A 398 -15.86 12.23 1.27
C GLN A 398 -15.99 13.53 2.05
N VAL A 399 -14.86 14.10 2.49
CA VAL A 399 -14.76 15.46 3.05
C VAL A 399 -13.68 16.24 2.31
N GLY A 400 -14.08 17.20 1.48
CA GLY A 400 -13.17 17.88 0.55
C GLY A 400 -12.53 16.87 -0.41
N LEU A 401 -11.19 16.84 -0.44
CA LEU A 401 -10.42 15.88 -1.24
C LEU A 401 -10.09 14.58 -0.51
N ARG A 402 -10.51 14.43 0.75
CA ARG A 402 -10.17 13.28 1.59
C ARG A 402 -11.32 12.29 1.63
N ASN A 403 -10.99 11.03 1.36
CA ASN A 403 -11.92 9.92 1.52
C ASN A 403 -11.72 9.27 2.90
N TYR A 404 -12.79 9.19 3.67
CA TYR A 404 -12.82 8.76 5.06
C TYR A 404 -13.69 7.51 5.15
N TYR A 405 -13.18 6.44 5.73
CA TYR A 405 -13.90 5.18 5.88
C TYR A 405 -13.91 4.69 7.33
N VAL A 406 -14.95 3.97 7.73
CA VAL A 406 -14.97 3.23 9.00
C VAL A 406 -14.08 2.00 8.85
N LYS A 407 -13.20 1.77 9.84
CA LYS A 407 -12.25 0.65 9.86
C LYS A 407 -12.83 -0.57 10.55
#